data_AF-A0A1L7RPD5-F1
#
_entry.id   AF-A0A1L7RPD5-F1
#
_cell.length_a   1.000
_cell.length_b   1.000
_cell.length_c   1.000
_cell.angle_alpha   90.00
_cell.angle_beta   90.00
_cell.angle_gamma   90.00
#
_symmetry.space_group_name_H-M   'P 1'
#
loop_
_entity.id
_entity.type
_entity.pdbx_description
1 polymer ?
#
loop_
_entity_poly.entity_id
_entity_poly.type
_entity_poly.pdbx_seq_one_letter_code
_entity_poly.pdbx_strand_id
1 'polypeptide(L)' 'MYLINSNNTRAAAERELAAARTELASLDNTASPSRLERALERLQAAQDALALAA' A
#
# COMPACT_ATOMS: atom_id res chain seq x y z
N MET A 1 -13.98 -20.26 16.11
CA MET A 1 -12.61 -20.40 15.59
C MET A 1 -12.55 -19.72 14.23
N TYR A 2 -12.16 -18.44 14.19
CA TYR A 2 -12.20 -17.59 12.99
C TYR A 2 -10.97 -17.85 12.10
N LEU A 3 -11.02 -18.87 11.24
CA LEU A 3 -9.96 -19.16 10.26
C LEU A 3 -10.17 -18.45 8.90
N ILE A 4 -11.18 -17.58 8.79
CA ILE A 4 -11.55 -16.93 7.53
C ILE A 4 -10.77 -15.61 7.29
N ASN A 5 -10.11 -15.04 8.31
CA ASN A 5 -9.67 -13.65 8.22
C ASN A 5 -8.23 -13.43 7.72
N SER A 6 -7.26 -14.27 8.08
CA SER A 6 -5.84 -13.94 7.85
C SER A 6 -5.39 -13.96 6.37
N ASN A 7 -5.87 -14.93 5.59
CA ASN A 7 -5.57 -14.99 4.15
C ASN A 7 -6.29 -13.87 3.37
N ASN A 8 -7.49 -13.46 3.81
CA ASN A 8 -8.22 -12.34 3.23
C ASN A 8 -7.58 -11.00 3.58
N THR A 9 -7.08 -10.82 4.81
CA THR A 9 -6.36 -9.61 5.21
C THR A 9 -5.04 -9.47 4.48
N ARG A 10 -4.29 -10.57 4.30
CA ARG A 10 -3.05 -10.57 3.51
C ARG A 10 -3.31 -10.23 2.05
N ALA A 11 -4.26 -10.89 1.39
CA ALA A 11 -4.59 -10.62 0.00
C ALA A 11 -5.16 -9.20 -0.21
N ALA A 12 -5.82 -8.62 0.79
CA ALA A 12 -6.22 -7.21 0.77
C ALA A 12 -5.00 -6.28 0.88
N ALA A 13 -4.09 -6.54 1.81
CA ALA A 13 -2.87 -5.75 1.99
C ALA A 13 -1.93 -5.82 0.77
N GLU A 14 -1.81 -6.98 0.12
CA GLU A 14 -1.04 -7.14 -1.12
C GLU A 14 -1.62 -6.31 -2.28
N ARG A 15 -2.95 -6.25 -2.40
CA ARG A 15 -3.63 -5.39 -3.39
C ARG A 15 -3.42 -3.91 -3.11
N GLU A 16 -3.53 -3.50 -1.86
CA GLU A 16 -3.28 -2.10 -1.46
C GLU A 16 -1.82 -1.70 -1.73
N LEU A 17 -0.87 -2.59 -1.44
CA LEU A 17 0.54 -2.39 -1.77
C LEU A 17 0.77 -2.24 -3.28
N ALA A 18 0.12 -3.06 -4.10
CA ALA A 18 0.20 -2.94 -5.55
C ALA A 18 -0.40 -1.61 -6.06
N ALA A 19 -1.51 -1.17 -5.47
CA ALA A 19 -2.13 0.12 -5.80
C ALA A 19 -1.22 1.30 -5.43
N ALA A 20 -0.62 1.30 -4.22
CA ALA A 20 0.29 2.34 -3.78
C ALA A 20 1.56 2.41 -4.65
N ARG A 21 2.10 1.25 -5.07
CA ARG A 21 3.23 1.20 -6.02
C ARG A 21 2.88 1.79 -7.38
N THR A 22 1.67 1.49 -7.88
CA THR A 22 1.18 2.01 -9.16
C THR A 22 0.99 3.52 -9.09
N GLU A 23 0.42 4.03 -7.99
CA GLU A 23 0.27 5.47 -7.76
C GLU A 23 1.64 6.16 -7.75
N LEU A 24 2.61 5.66 -6.98
CA LEU A 24 3.96 6.21 -6.93
C LEU A 24 4.64 6.21 -8.31
N ALA A 25 4.51 5.13 -9.08
CA ALA A 25 5.07 5.02 -10.43
C ALA A 25 4.37 5.93 -11.45
N SER A 26 3.12 6.33 -11.19
CA SER A 26 2.38 7.26 -12.04
C SER A 26 2.72 8.72 -11.81
N LEU A 27 3.45 9.04 -10.72
CA LEU A 27 3.92 10.39 -10.48
C LEU A 27 4.98 10.76 -11.51
N ASP A 28 4.70 11.82 -12.26
CA ASP A 28 5.67 12.44 -13.15
C ASP A 28 6.59 13.41 -12.37
N ASN A 29 7.68 13.84 -13.01
CA ASN A 29 8.60 14.84 -12.44
C ASN A 29 7.99 16.24 -12.25
N THR A 30 6.74 16.44 -12.68
CA THR A 30 6.01 17.70 -12.50
C THR A 30 5.03 17.65 -11.32
N ALA A 31 4.83 16.47 -10.71
CA ALA A 31 4.05 16.32 -9.51
C ALA A 31 4.63 17.19 -8.39
N SER A 32 3.76 17.90 -7.67
CA SER A 32 4.19 18.73 -6.55
C SER A 32 4.84 17.86 -5.46
N PRO A 33 5.88 18.34 -4.75
CA PRO A 33 6.56 17.59 -3.70
C PRO A 33 5.63 16.91 -2.68
N SER A 34 4.58 17.61 -2.23
CA SER A 34 3.61 17.05 -1.28
C SER A 34 2.80 15.86 -1.81
N ARG A 35 2.69 15.69 -3.13
CA ARG A 35 2.06 14.48 -3.71
C ARG A 35 3.00 13.30 -3.66
N LEU A 36 4.30 13.52 -3.90
CA LEU A 36 5.32 12.49 -3.75
C LEU A 36 5.38 12.01 -2.31
N GLU A 37 5.45 12.94 -1.35
CA GLU A 37 5.42 12.63 0.09
C GLU A 37 4.20 11.78 0.45
N ARG A 38 3.00 12.19 0.02
CA ARG A 38 1.77 11.44 0.27
C ARG A 38 1.79 10.02 -0.35
N ALA A 39 2.31 9.87 -1.57
CA ALA A 39 2.41 8.56 -2.20
C ALA A 39 3.40 7.64 -1.46
N LEU A 40 4.49 8.19 -0.93
CA LEU A 40 5.45 7.46 -0.10
C LEU A 40 4.85 7.06 1.25
N GLU A 41 4.11 7.96 1.91
CA GLU A 41 3.38 7.65 3.15
C GLU A 41 2.36 6.52 2.94
N ARG A 42 1.60 6.58 1.84
CA ARG A 42 0.65 5.52 1.48
C ARG A 42 1.34 4.19 1.21
N LEU A 43 2.47 4.22 0.50
CA LEU A 43 3.28 3.04 0.24
C LEU A 43 3.79 2.41 1.54
N GLN A 44 4.28 3.21 2.48
CA GLN A 44 4.73 2.74 3.79
C GLN A 44 3.58 2.11 4.58
N ALA A 45 2.43 2.78 4.66
CA ALA A 45 1.26 2.26 5.37
C ALA A 45 0.79 0.91 4.79
N ALA A 46 0.84 0.74 3.46
CA ALA A 46 0.48 -0.52 2.81
C ALA A 46 1.49 -1.65 3.11
N GLN A 47 2.78 -1.33 3.23
CA GLN A 47 3.80 -2.30 3.64
C GLN A 47 3.62 -2.72 5.09
N ASP A 48 3.34 -1.77 5.99
CA ASP A 48 3.10 -2.05 7.41
C ASP A 48 1.85 -2.92 7.58
N ALA A 49 0.77 -2.62 6.85
CA ALA A 49 -0.44 -3.42 6.84
C ALA A 49 -0.19 -4.86 6.35
N LEU A 50 0.66 -5.03 5.34
CA LEU A 50 1.05 -6.35 4.85
C LEU A 50 1.90 -7.10 5.89
N ALA A 51 2.83 -6.42 6.55
CA ALA A 51 3.66 -7.00 7.60
C ALA A 51 2.83 -7.46 8.81
N LEU A 52 1.79 -6.70 9.19
CA LEU A 52 0.85 -7.08 10.25
C LEU A 52 -0.07 -8.25 9.86
N ALA A 53 -0.25 -8.50 8.56
CA ALA A 53 -1.09 -9.57 8.04
C ALA A 53 -0.31 -10.85 7.67
N ALA A 54 1.01 -10.84 7.76
CA ALA A 54 1.91 -11.95 7.45
C ALA A 54 2.10 -12.90 8.64
#